data_AF-A0A9E1IGK3-F1
#
_entry.id   AF-A0A9E1IGK3-F1
#
_cell.length_a   1.000
_cell.length_b   1.000
_cell.length_c   1.000
_cell.angle_alpha   90.00
_cell.angle_beta   90.00
_cell.angle_gamma   90.00
#
_symmetry.space_group_name_H-M   'P 1'
#
loop_
_entity.id
_entity.type
_entity.pdbx_description
1 polymer ?
#
loop_
_entity_poly.entity_id
_entity_poly.type
_entity_poly.pdbx_seq_one_letter_code
_entity_poly.pdbx_strand_id
1 'polypeptide(L)'
;MTIPFSIDVAAFRRSLAARSDLRLIDLDRLAVAFALHTPAKEKADSPRRMSQEHGTEWEYIDAFDDGPALGPCIAVLNGADTVEHPDPHQYVELLHKGYAILEAQYQECGQNWTILYERWLHRWGGQEARPQTQSKLIEIVVGQEEANGNPVIWHVNRETDNANVRIAGAPGAGKSQCLMHLLASIGHKSDAGFVLLDYKGDLCTNEIFVGDMGARVIRLDQEELPINPFQLPDGTHQRLAPRSFAEVFASVSKTTLGDVQIELLTRAMERAYEPSLARSEAYPTLAEVGDAVEEVYAEEGRTTDAVIANLRSLADLGIFSQRSEFSHDQVFRQRWVLDLSRLGPLRDFVAFTLLQFLAQAAQGLSDANFDAKTHARQIRGIVAVDEAHFYLAKRCAPLLQLIRIGRSKGIPVFLASQSLEDFKQHTELAEFLPNTFLLRHGLPQDARRVAGAMGVRIETARKITDRLTSLPQFHACCSLATSDTAAPIVRLNPFF
;
A
#
# COMPACT_ATOMS: atom_id res chain seq x y z
N MET A 1 35.85 -27.12 -12.53
CA MET A 1 34.60 -26.90 -13.26
C MET A 1 34.22 -25.46 -13.01
N THR A 2 34.57 -24.57 -13.95
CA THR A 2 34.35 -23.12 -13.85
C THR A 2 32.89 -22.83 -14.12
N ILE A 3 32.12 -22.48 -13.08
CA ILE A 3 30.76 -21.99 -13.22
C ILE A 3 30.87 -20.50 -13.56
N PRO A 4 30.31 -20.01 -14.68
CA PRO A 4 30.35 -18.59 -14.99
C PRO A 4 29.36 -17.85 -14.09
N PHE A 5 29.89 -17.12 -13.10
CA PHE A 5 29.12 -16.11 -12.38
C PHE A 5 28.97 -14.88 -13.29
N SER A 6 27.85 -14.76 -14.00
CA SER A 6 27.39 -13.46 -14.48
C SER A 6 26.29 -12.96 -13.53
N ILE A 7 26.69 -12.43 -12.38
CA ILE A 7 25.78 -11.60 -11.60
C ILE A 7 25.65 -10.30 -12.39
N ASP A 8 24.44 -9.99 -12.86
CA ASP A 8 24.15 -8.66 -13.39
C ASP A 8 24.19 -7.68 -12.21
N VAL A 9 25.37 -7.13 -11.97
CA VAL A 9 25.66 -6.17 -10.90
C VAL A 9 24.71 -4.97 -10.99
N ALA A 10 24.24 -4.60 -12.18
CA ALA A 10 23.28 -3.51 -12.34
C ALA A 10 21.85 -3.91 -11.93
N ALA A 11 21.41 -5.15 -12.16
CA ALA A 11 20.15 -5.66 -11.64
C ALA A 11 20.16 -5.82 -10.11
N PHE A 12 21.27 -6.34 -9.55
CA PHE A 12 21.47 -6.47 -8.11
C PHE A 12 21.51 -5.10 -7.41
N ARG A 13 22.24 -4.12 -7.98
CA ARG A 13 22.25 -2.72 -7.52
C ARG A 13 20.86 -2.09 -7.46
N ARG A 14 20.04 -2.29 -8.50
CA ARG A 14 18.68 -1.75 -8.58
C ARG A 14 17.74 -2.36 -7.54
N SER A 15 17.91 -3.64 -7.24
CA SER A 15 17.09 -4.35 -6.25
C SER A 15 17.45 -4.00 -4.80
N LEU A 16 18.72 -3.72 -4.50
CA LEU A 16 19.19 -3.45 -3.13
C LEU A 16 19.12 -1.97 -2.73
N ALA A 17 19.42 -1.03 -3.64
CA ALA A 17 19.28 0.40 -3.38
C ALA A 17 17.84 0.81 -3.05
N ALA A 18 16.87 -0.01 -3.46
CA ALA A 18 15.45 0.18 -3.18
C ALA A 18 15.00 -0.36 -1.80
N ARG A 19 15.85 -1.10 -1.06
CA ARG A 19 15.38 -1.96 0.04
C ARG A 19 16.29 -2.05 1.29
N SER A 20 17.38 -1.27 1.39
CA SER A 20 18.23 -1.24 2.59
C SER A 20 18.76 0.15 2.92
N ASP A 21 18.96 0.45 4.21
CA ASP A 21 19.55 1.69 4.71
C ASP A 21 21.09 1.69 4.69
N LEU A 22 21.68 0.66 4.08
CA LEU A 22 23.11 0.60 3.80
C LEU A 22 23.44 1.61 2.70
N ARG A 23 24.46 2.46 2.93
CA ARG A 23 24.89 3.40 1.90
C ARG A 23 25.35 2.60 0.68
N LEU A 24 25.10 3.12 -0.52
CA LEU A 24 25.47 2.48 -1.79
C LEU A 24 26.92 1.96 -1.80
N ILE A 25 27.82 2.68 -1.11
CA ILE A 25 29.24 2.34 -0.95
C ILE A 25 29.49 1.10 -0.07
N ASP A 26 28.68 0.86 0.96
CA ASP A 26 28.75 -0.31 1.86
C ASP A 26 28.31 -1.60 1.16
N LEU A 27 27.46 -1.46 0.14
CA LEU A 27 26.98 -2.55 -0.71
C LEU A 27 27.96 -2.88 -1.85
N ASP A 28 28.58 -1.86 -2.46
CA ASP A 28 29.69 -2.05 -3.39
C ASP A 28 30.88 -2.74 -2.69
N ARG A 29 31.13 -2.43 -1.40
CA ARG A 29 32.17 -3.06 -0.56
C ARG A 29 31.96 -4.57 -0.33
N LEU A 30 30.73 -5.00 -0.03
CA LEU A 30 30.38 -6.42 0.10
C LEU A 30 30.48 -7.14 -1.25
N ALA A 31 29.92 -6.56 -2.32
CA ALA A 31 29.92 -7.16 -3.65
C ALA A 31 31.35 -7.32 -4.24
N VAL A 32 32.25 -6.36 -4.02
CA VAL A 32 33.66 -6.44 -4.44
C VAL A 32 34.41 -7.51 -3.65
N ALA A 33 34.19 -7.62 -2.33
CA ALA A 33 34.80 -8.67 -1.52
C ALA A 33 34.33 -10.08 -1.94
N PHE A 34 33.08 -10.23 -2.38
CA PHE A 34 32.53 -11.47 -2.94
C PHE A 34 33.03 -11.78 -4.36
N ALA A 35 33.21 -10.76 -5.21
CA ALA A 35 33.79 -10.92 -6.55
C ALA A 35 35.26 -11.40 -6.48
N LEU A 36 35.94 -11.14 -5.36
CA LEU A 36 37.30 -11.55 -5.07
C LEU A 36 37.37 -12.91 -4.35
N HIS A 37 36.44 -13.84 -4.61
CA HIS A 37 36.42 -15.18 -4.00
C HIS A 37 37.67 -16.05 -4.29
N THR A 38 38.64 -15.55 -5.06
CA THR A 38 39.90 -16.24 -5.40
C THR A 38 41.19 -15.45 -5.07
N PRO A 39 41.24 -14.10 -5.00
CA PRO A 39 42.50 -13.40 -4.66
C PRO A 39 42.86 -13.25 -3.17
N ALA A 40 41.90 -13.30 -2.23
CA ALA A 40 42.20 -13.00 -0.82
C ALA A 40 42.91 -14.16 -0.09
N LYS A 41 42.47 -15.40 -0.34
CA LYS A 41 43.01 -16.61 0.30
C LYS A 41 44.43 -16.93 -0.15
N GLU A 42 44.72 -16.77 -1.45
CA GLU A 42 46.06 -17.00 -2.02
C GLU A 42 47.09 -15.92 -1.63
N LYS A 43 46.65 -14.67 -1.38
CA LYS A 43 47.52 -13.60 -0.88
C LYS A 43 47.86 -13.75 0.61
N ALA A 44 46.93 -14.26 1.42
CA ALA A 44 47.16 -14.52 2.85
C ALA A 44 48.16 -15.67 3.10
N ASP A 45 48.14 -16.69 2.24
CA ASP A 45 49.02 -17.88 2.34
C ASP A 45 50.38 -17.69 1.64
N SER A 46 50.65 -16.54 1.02
CA SER A 46 51.88 -16.31 0.25
C SER A 46 53.08 -15.93 1.14
N PRO A 47 54.20 -16.67 1.10
CA PRO A 47 55.35 -16.39 1.95
C PRO A 47 56.19 -15.21 1.40
N ARG A 48 55.98 -14.04 2.02
CA ARG A 48 56.83 -12.81 2.06
C ARG A 48 57.02 -12.00 0.77
N ARG A 49 56.70 -10.69 0.88
CA ARG A 49 57.66 -9.56 0.78
C ARG A 49 57.07 -8.33 1.50
N MET A 50 57.41 -8.15 2.77
CA MET A 50 57.21 -6.86 3.45
C MET A 50 58.31 -5.91 2.96
N SER A 51 57.99 -5.02 2.02
CA SER A 51 58.82 -3.85 1.72
C SER A 51 58.39 -2.70 2.65
N GLN A 52 59.34 -2.16 3.40
CA GLN A 52 59.12 -1.16 4.46
C GLN A 52 58.70 0.25 3.99
N GLU A 53 58.39 0.48 2.71
CA GLU A 53 58.18 1.86 2.21
C GLU A 53 56.75 2.20 1.81
N HIS A 54 55.83 1.26 1.72
CA HIS A 54 54.41 1.55 1.50
C HIS A 54 53.62 0.66 2.46
N GLY A 55 52.58 1.21 3.10
CA GLY A 55 51.74 0.48 4.05
C GLY A 55 51.36 -0.90 3.53
N THR A 56 51.22 -1.85 4.44
CA THR A 56 50.89 -3.23 4.06
C THR A 56 49.63 -3.22 3.18
N GLU A 57 49.60 -4.00 2.08
CA GLU A 57 48.42 -4.04 1.17
C GLU A 57 47.09 -4.29 1.92
N TRP A 58 47.16 -4.81 3.15
CA TRP A 58 46.04 -5.07 4.06
C TRP A 58 45.51 -3.82 4.77
N GLU A 59 46.33 -2.80 5.05
CA GLU A 59 45.89 -1.51 5.58
C GLU A 59 45.00 -0.76 4.56
N TYR A 60 45.10 -1.10 3.27
CA TYR A 60 44.24 -0.56 2.20
C TYR A 60 42.91 -1.30 2.03
N ILE A 61 42.74 -2.49 2.63
CA ILE A 61 41.44 -3.20 2.59
C ILE A 61 40.44 -2.56 3.57
N ASP A 62 40.93 -1.91 4.62
CA ASP A 62 40.11 -1.17 5.59
C ASP A 62 40.21 0.36 5.47
N ALA A 63 40.97 0.90 4.49
CA ALA A 63 41.07 2.33 4.25
C ALA A 63 40.71 2.70 2.81
N PHE A 64 39.43 3.06 2.61
CA PHE A 64 38.94 3.73 1.40
C PHE A 64 38.16 4.98 1.82
N ASP A 65 38.69 6.16 1.47
CA ASP A 65 38.14 7.49 1.79
C ASP A 65 37.72 7.66 3.26
N ASP A 66 38.74 7.71 4.13
CA ASP A 66 38.70 8.23 5.50
C ASP A 66 37.94 7.44 6.59
N GLY A 67 37.84 6.11 6.52
CA GLY A 67 37.50 5.30 7.71
C GLY A 67 37.38 3.77 7.53
N PRO A 68 37.43 2.99 8.64
CA PRO A 68 37.32 1.52 8.63
C PRO A 68 35.91 1.07 8.23
N ALA A 69 35.83 0.14 7.28
CA ALA A 69 34.60 -0.15 6.53
C ALA A 69 34.13 -1.62 6.62
N LEU A 70 35.03 -2.58 6.82
CA LEU A 70 34.69 -4.02 6.79
C LEU A 70 34.60 -4.67 8.18
N GLY A 71 35.38 -4.17 9.14
CA GLY A 71 35.42 -4.68 10.51
C GLY A 71 34.08 -4.68 11.24
N PRO A 72 33.28 -3.59 11.20
CA PRO A 72 32.01 -3.52 11.93
C PRO A 72 30.96 -4.53 11.46
N CYS A 73 30.83 -4.75 10.15
CA CYS A 73 29.86 -5.70 9.60
C CYS A 73 30.19 -7.15 10.00
N ILE A 74 31.47 -7.48 10.11
CA ILE A 74 31.93 -8.84 10.40
C ILE A 74 32.00 -9.12 11.91
N ALA A 75 32.21 -8.09 12.73
CA ALA A 75 32.02 -8.18 14.18
C ALA A 75 30.56 -8.52 14.53
N VAL A 76 29.59 -7.89 13.84
CA VAL A 76 28.15 -8.18 14.00
C VAL A 76 27.80 -9.62 13.61
N LEU A 77 28.35 -10.14 12.50
CA LEU A 77 28.15 -11.53 12.08
C LEU A 77 28.70 -12.55 13.09
N ASN A 78 29.79 -12.20 13.77
CA ASN A 78 30.45 -13.03 14.78
C ASN A 78 29.90 -12.82 16.20
N GLY A 79 28.95 -11.91 16.41
CA GLY A 79 28.42 -11.57 17.73
C GLY A 79 29.44 -10.94 18.68
N ALA A 80 30.48 -10.28 18.14
CA ALA A 80 31.52 -9.61 18.90
C ALA A 80 31.32 -8.09 18.89
N ASP A 81 31.67 -7.41 19.99
CA ASP A 81 31.75 -5.93 20.00
C ASP A 81 32.81 -5.47 18.99
N THR A 82 32.54 -4.36 18.29
CA THR A 82 33.46 -3.80 17.30
C THR A 82 34.80 -3.47 17.95
N VAL A 83 35.83 -4.27 17.65
CA VAL A 83 37.19 -4.04 18.15
C VAL A 83 37.74 -2.82 17.42
N GLU A 84 37.98 -1.72 18.13
CA GLU A 84 38.40 -0.45 17.49
C GLU A 84 39.78 -0.56 16.81
N HIS A 85 40.65 -1.48 17.22
CA HIS A 85 41.94 -1.76 16.56
C HIS A 85 42.42 -3.21 16.79
N PRO A 86 41.97 -4.19 15.99
CA PRO A 86 42.42 -5.57 16.13
C PRO A 86 43.84 -5.76 15.57
N ASP A 87 44.62 -6.66 16.18
CA ASP A 87 45.86 -7.18 15.59
C ASP A 87 45.54 -7.76 14.19
N PRO A 88 46.31 -7.46 13.12
CA PRO A 88 46.08 -7.96 11.77
C PRO A 88 45.77 -9.45 11.68
N HIS A 89 46.43 -10.28 12.51
CA HIS A 89 46.14 -11.72 12.54
C HIS A 89 44.75 -12.04 13.10
N GLN A 90 44.30 -11.33 14.14
CA GLN A 90 42.95 -11.48 14.69
C GLN A 90 41.89 -10.97 13.73
N TYR A 91 42.16 -9.90 12.99
CA TYR A 91 41.25 -9.37 11.98
C TYR A 91 41.01 -10.38 10.84
N VAL A 92 42.08 -10.97 10.31
CA VAL A 92 41.98 -12.01 9.26
C VAL A 92 41.27 -13.26 9.78
N GLU A 93 41.48 -13.64 11.04
CA GLU A 93 40.78 -14.77 11.65
C GLU A 93 39.27 -14.49 11.81
N LEU A 94 38.90 -13.26 12.19
CA LEU A 94 37.50 -12.82 12.28
C LEU A 94 36.82 -12.76 10.90
N LEU A 95 37.52 -12.27 9.88
CA LEU A 95 37.09 -12.29 8.48
C LEU A 95 36.77 -13.73 8.06
N HIS A 96 37.71 -14.66 8.24
CA HIS A 96 37.51 -16.06 7.85
C HIS A 96 36.34 -16.73 8.59
N LYS A 97 36.15 -16.46 9.88
CA LYS A 97 35.02 -16.96 10.65
C LYS A 97 33.68 -16.41 10.14
N GLY A 98 33.62 -15.10 9.86
CA GLY A 98 32.44 -14.44 9.32
C GLY A 98 32.06 -14.99 7.94
N TYR A 99 33.05 -15.21 7.07
CA TYR A 99 32.83 -15.81 5.74
C TYR A 99 32.33 -17.24 5.83
N ALA A 100 32.90 -18.07 6.71
CA ALA A 100 32.46 -19.46 6.86
C ALA A 100 31.00 -19.56 7.34
N ILE A 101 30.59 -18.68 8.26
CA ILE A 101 29.20 -18.60 8.74
C ILE A 101 28.26 -18.18 7.61
N LEU A 102 28.66 -17.18 6.82
CA LEU A 102 27.88 -16.66 5.70
C LEU A 102 27.74 -17.68 4.57
N GLU A 103 28.82 -18.36 4.21
CA GLU A 103 28.82 -19.43 3.22
C GLU A 103 27.92 -20.60 3.66
N ALA A 104 28.01 -21.03 4.92
CA ALA A 104 27.13 -22.07 5.45
C ALA A 104 25.65 -21.69 5.36
N GLN A 105 25.29 -20.46 5.75
CA GLN A 105 23.91 -20.00 5.69
C GLN A 105 23.41 -19.82 4.25
N TYR A 106 24.27 -19.40 3.33
CA TYR A 106 23.94 -19.35 1.90
C TYR A 106 23.67 -20.74 1.32
N GLN A 107 24.46 -21.74 1.70
CA GLN A 107 24.23 -23.13 1.31
C GLN A 107 22.90 -23.67 1.89
N GLU A 108 22.59 -23.38 3.15
CA GLU A 108 21.30 -23.73 3.76
C GLU A 108 20.11 -23.09 3.05
N CYS A 109 20.29 -21.90 2.48
CA CYS A 109 19.28 -21.21 1.68
C CYS A 109 19.25 -21.67 0.22
N GLY A 110 19.83 -22.84 -0.09
CA GLY A 110 19.82 -23.41 -1.44
C GLY A 110 20.58 -22.56 -2.45
N GLN A 111 21.63 -21.87 -1.99
CA GLN A 111 22.40 -20.91 -2.80
C GLN A 111 21.53 -19.76 -3.34
N ASN A 112 20.48 -19.39 -2.59
CA ASN A 112 19.59 -18.28 -2.93
C ASN A 112 19.79 -17.10 -1.96
N TRP A 113 20.40 -16.03 -2.46
CA TRP A 113 20.69 -14.83 -1.68
C TRP A 113 19.43 -14.10 -1.22
N THR A 114 18.33 -14.17 -1.97
CA THR A 114 17.06 -13.56 -1.61
C THR A 114 16.48 -14.22 -0.36
N ILE A 115 16.51 -15.55 -0.30
CA ILE A 115 16.03 -16.31 0.86
C ILE A 115 16.92 -16.07 2.09
N LEU A 116 18.25 -16.04 1.90
CA LEU A 116 19.18 -15.74 2.98
C LEU A 116 18.95 -14.33 3.55
N TYR A 117 18.72 -13.37 2.67
CA TYR A 117 18.45 -11.99 3.01
C TYR A 117 17.14 -11.83 3.80
N GLU A 118 16.05 -12.46 3.36
CA GLU A 118 14.77 -12.48 4.09
C GLU A 118 14.92 -13.10 5.49
N ARG A 119 15.72 -14.18 5.59
CA ARG A 119 16.02 -14.85 6.86
C ARG A 119 16.82 -13.96 7.82
N TRP A 120 17.75 -13.15 7.31
CA TRP A 120 18.53 -12.19 8.10
C TRP A 120 17.68 -11.03 8.60
N LEU A 121 16.83 -10.48 7.75
CA LEU A 121 15.85 -9.46 8.11
C LEU A 121 14.93 -9.94 9.24
N HIS A 122 14.49 -11.20 9.19
CA HIS A 122 13.65 -11.78 10.23
C HIS A 122 14.42 -12.07 11.54
N ARG A 123 15.68 -12.51 11.46
CA ARG A 123 16.48 -12.94 12.63
C ARG A 123 17.07 -11.77 13.43
N TRP A 124 17.51 -10.71 12.76
CA TRP A 124 18.09 -9.52 13.40
C TRP A 124 17.14 -8.33 13.44
N GLY A 125 15.83 -8.60 13.39
CA GLY A 125 14.78 -7.63 13.67
C GLY A 125 14.84 -7.12 15.11
N GLY A 126 15.86 -6.33 15.45
CA GLY A 126 15.70 -5.22 16.37
C GLY A 126 14.71 -4.25 15.73
N GLN A 127 13.79 -3.73 16.54
CA GLN A 127 12.81 -2.72 16.15
C GLN A 127 13.38 -1.81 15.07
N GLU A 128 12.67 -1.71 13.95
CA GLU A 128 12.89 -0.71 12.91
C GLU A 128 13.53 0.58 13.44
N ALA A 129 14.86 0.65 13.45
CA ALA A 129 15.56 1.91 13.40
C ALA A 129 15.46 2.37 11.94
N ARG A 130 14.21 2.61 11.49
CA ARG A 130 13.90 3.27 10.23
C ARG A 130 14.75 4.53 10.23
N PRO A 131 15.58 4.81 9.20
CA PRO A 131 16.02 6.17 9.00
C PRO A 131 14.74 6.98 9.00
N GLN A 132 14.68 7.96 9.89
CA GLN A 132 13.64 8.97 9.87
C GLN A 132 13.78 9.69 8.53
N THR A 133 13.21 9.12 7.48
CA THR A 133 12.95 9.79 6.23
C THR A 133 12.00 10.89 6.64
N GLN A 134 12.53 12.10 6.75
CA GLN A 134 11.76 13.29 7.07
C GLN A 134 10.53 13.27 6.17
N SER A 135 9.34 13.13 6.77
CA SER A 135 8.12 13.18 6.00
C SER A 135 8.04 14.59 5.43
N LYS A 136 8.25 14.74 4.13
CA LYS A 136 8.20 16.05 3.48
C LYS A 136 6.75 16.45 3.25
N LEU A 137 6.50 17.75 3.27
CA LEU A 137 5.21 18.29 2.87
C LEU A 137 5.02 18.04 1.38
N ILE A 138 3.91 17.39 1.02
CA ILE A 138 3.56 17.09 -0.36
C ILE A 138 2.67 18.22 -0.87
N GLU A 139 3.20 19.05 -1.75
CA GLU A 139 2.49 20.17 -2.36
C GLU A 139 2.07 19.83 -3.78
N ILE A 140 0.78 19.81 -4.09
CA ILE A 140 0.26 19.50 -5.42
C ILE A 140 -0.38 20.74 -6.03
N VAL A 141 0.04 21.10 -7.25
CA VAL A 141 -0.69 22.10 -8.04
C VAL A 141 -1.89 21.39 -8.68
N VAL A 142 -3.08 21.63 -8.13
CA VAL A 142 -4.31 20.98 -8.62
C VAL A 142 -4.82 21.62 -9.92
N GLY A 143 -4.45 22.87 -10.16
CA GLY A 143 -4.85 23.63 -11.32
C GLY A 143 -4.62 25.12 -11.11
N GLN A 144 -5.35 25.93 -11.87
CA GLN A 144 -5.30 27.40 -11.81
C GLN A 144 -6.69 27.96 -11.56
N GLU A 145 -6.80 28.99 -10.71
CA GLU A 145 -8.06 29.71 -10.52
C GLU A 145 -8.50 30.34 -11.85
N GLU A 146 -9.77 30.16 -12.21
CA GLU A 146 -10.33 30.71 -13.43
C GLU A 146 -10.32 32.26 -13.44
N ALA A 147 -10.45 32.88 -12.26
CA ALA A 147 -10.61 34.33 -12.14
C ALA A 147 -9.31 35.12 -12.38
N ASN A 148 -8.16 34.58 -11.98
CA ASN A 148 -6.88 35.30 -11.98
C ASN A 148 -5.68 34.48 -12.51
N GLY A 149 -5.87 33.19 -12.78
CA GLY A 149 -4.81 32.29 -13.25
C GLY A 149 -3.82 31.82 -12.18
N ASN A 150 -4.01 32.18 -10.91
CA ASN A 150 -3.12 31.79 -9.83
C ASN A 150 -3.16 30.28 -9.61
N PRO A 151 -2.01 29.63 -9.34
CA PRO A 151 -1.98 28.21 -9.04
C PRO A 151 -2.72 27.93 -7.73
N VAL A 152 -3.60 26.94 -7.75
CA VAL A 152 -4.21 26.40 -6.53
C VAL A 152 -3.33 25.25 -6.05
N ILE A 153 -2.78 25.40 -4.85
CA ILE A 153 -1.85 24.45 -4.25
C ILE A 153 -2.57 23.71 -3.13
N TRP A 154 -2.51 22.39 -3.17
CA TRP A 154 -2.99 21.51 -2.10
C TRP A 154 -1.80 20.98 -1.30
N HIS A 155 -1.77 21.22 0.00
CA HIS A 155 -0.84 20.54 0.92
C HIS A 155 -1.48 19.25 1.40
N VAL A 156 -1.08 18.12 0.82
CA VAL A 156 -1.79 16.84 0.98
C VAL A 156 -1.74 16.33 2.41
N ASN A 157 -0.58 16.44 3.06
CA ASN A 157 -0.27 15.68 4.26
C ASN A 157 0.10 16.56 5.46
N ARG A 158 -0.40 17.79 5.52
CA ARG A 158 -0.18 18.71 6.65
C ARG A 158 -0.85 18.20 7.93
N GLU A 159 -0.25 18.48 9.09
CA GLU A 159 -0.63 17.98 10.42
C GLU A 159 -2.15 17.96 10.71
N THR A 160 -2.84 19.06 10.44
CA THR A 160 -4.27 19.26 10.75
C THR A 160 -5.20 18.57 9.76
N ASP A 161 -4.69 18.19 8.60
CA ASP A 161 -5.53 17.91 7.45
C ASP A 161 -5.84 16.42 7.37
N ASN A 162 -7.09 16.10 7.04
CA ASN A 162 -7.41 14.78 6.52
C ASN A 162 -7.15 14.81 5.01
N ALA A 163 -6.26 13.95 4.54
CA ALA A 163 -5.87 13.89 3.13
C ALA A 163 -6.92 13.20 2.24
N ASN A 164 -8.02 12.68 2.80
CA ASN A 164 -9.10 12.09 2.01
C ASN A 164 -9.71 13.11 1.03
N VAL A 165 -10.17 12.61 -0.11
CA VAL A 165 -10.67 13.42 -1.22
C VAL A 165 -12.04 12.94 -1.66
N ARG A 166 -12.91 13.89 -1.99
CA ARG A 166 -14.15 13.67 -2.73
C ARG A 166 -14.11 14.39 -4.07
N ILE A 167 -14.37 13.66 -5.14
CA ILE A 167 -14.55 14.17 -6.50
C ILE A 167 -15.98 13.85 -6.91
N ALA A 168 -16.79 14.86 -7.22
CA ALA A 168 -18.19 14.68 -7.61
C ALA A 168 -18.52 15.42 -8.91
N GLY A 169 -19.25 14.78 -9.81
CA GLY A 169 -19.70 15.40 -11.06
C GLY A 169 -20.26 14.41 -12.08
N ALA A 170 -20.97 14.93 -13.08
CA ALA A 170 -21.60 14.14 -14.13
C ALA A 170 -20.58 13.31 -14.95
N PRO A 171 -21.05 12.27 -15.66
CA PRO A 171 -20.25 11.59 -16.68
C PRO A 171 -19.61 12.59 -17.66
N GLY A 172 -18.35 12.34 -18.04
CA GLY A 172 -17.60 13.20 -18.95
C GLY A 172 -17.10 14.53 -18.36
N ALA A 173 -17.40 14.88 -17.10
CA ALA A 173 -16.94 16.14 -16.50
C ALA A 173 -15.42 16.20 -16.26
N GLY A 174 -14.75 15.04 -16.20
CA GLY A 174 -13.30 14.92 -15.97
C GLY A 174 -12.89 14.29 -14.63
N LYS A 175 -13.81 13.57 -13.95
CA LYS A 175 -13.54 12.95 -12.63
C LYS A 175 -12.33 12.01 -12.64
N SER A 176 -12.31 11.07 -13.57
CA SER A 176 -11.23 10.08 -13.71
C SER A 176 -9.88 10.76 -13.97
N GLN A 177 -9.86 11.82 -14.79
CA GLN A 177 -8.64 12.60 -15.03
C GLN A 177 -8.18 13.40 -13.81
N CYS A 178 -9.12 13.93 -13.03
CA CYS A 178 -8.80 14.55 -11.74
C CYS A 178 -8.23 13.52 -10.75
N LEU A 179 -8.85 12.34 -10.64
CA LEU A 179 -8.37 11.27 -9.77
C LEU A 179 -6.95 10.82 -10.14
N MET A 180 -6.70 10.51 -11.42
CA MET A 180 -5.37 10.11 -11.90
C MET A 180 -4.34 11.23 -11.72
N HIS A 181 -4.69 12.49 -12.00
CA HIS A 181 -3.79 13.63 -11.77
C HIS A 181 -3.36 13.74 -10.31
N LEU A 182 -4.30 13.60 -9.36
CA LEU A 182 -3.98 13.66 -7.93
C LEU A 182 -3.10 12.49 -7.51
N LEU A 183 -3.42 11.26 -7.94
CA LEU A 183 -2.61 10.07 -7.65
C LEU A 183 -1.19 10.20 -8.21
N ALA A 184 -1.06 10.61 -9.47
CA ALA A 184 0.23 10.76 -10.13
C ALA A 184 1.06 11.86 -9.50
N SER A 185 0.46 13.02 -9.26
CA SER A 185 1.14 14.15 -8.63
C SER A 185 1.68 13.79 -7.23
N ILE A 186 0.95 12.99 -6.46
CA ILE A 186 1.43 12.52 -5.15
C ILE A 186 2.55 11.49 -5.32
N GLY A 187 2.38 10.51 -6.21
CA GLY A 187 3.38 9.46 -6.44
C GLY A 187 4.66 9.93 -7.14
N HIS A 188 4.68 11.09 -7.80
CA HIS A 188 5.91 11.74 -8.28
C HIS A 188 6.67 12.48 -7.18
N LYS A 189 5.97 12.88 -6.12
CA LYS A 189 6.54 13.67 -5.01
C LYS A 189 6.76 12.85 -3.74
N SER A 190 6.40 11.57 -3.75
CA SER A 190 6.51 10.67 -2.62
C SER A 190 6.57 9.21 -3.06
N ASP A 191 7.02 8.34 -2.17
CA ASP A 191 7.02 6.89 -2.38
C ASP A 191 5.66 6.24 -2.07
N ALA A 192 4.58 7.04 -1.98
CA ALA A 192 3.26 6.52 -1.69
C ALA A 192 2.81 5.55 -2.80
N GLY A 193 2.29 4.40 -2.37
CA GLY A 193 1.57 3.48 -3.25
C GLY A 193 0.13 3.93 -3.48
N PHE A 194 -0.62 3.13 -4.25
CA PHE A 194 -2.07 3.23 -4.31
C PHE A 194 -2.70 1.90 -4.68
N VAL A 195 -3.91 1.68 -4.19
CA VAL A 195 -4.83 0.63 -4.64
C VAL A 195 -6.04 1.31 -5.25
N LEU A 196 -6.11 1.29 -6.58
CA LEU A 196 -7.19 1.90 -7.37
C LEU A 196 -8.21 0.83 -7.78
N LEU A 197 -9.44 0.93 -7.27
CA LEU A 197 -10.56 0.09 -7.66
C LEU A 197 -11.23 0.70 -8.89
N ASP A 198 -10.99 0.09 -10.05
CA ASP A 198 -11.55 0.49 -11.34
C ASP A 198 -12.84 -0.28 -11.62
N TYR A 199 -13.98 0.34 -11.30
CA TYR A 199 -15.29 -0.30 -11.43
C TYR A 199 -15.70 -0.56 -12.88
N LYS A 200 -15.26 0.29 -13.83
CA LYS A 200 -15.69 0.26 -15.24
C LYS A 200 -14.65 -0.32 -16.19
N GLY A 201 -13.38 -0.33 -15.81
CA GLY A 201 -12.27 -0.78 -16.66
C GLY A 201 -11.70 0.33 -17.55
N ASP A 202 -12.08 1.59 -17.32
CA ASP A 202 -11.65 2.72 -18.12
C ASP A 202 -10.29 3.26 -17.66
N LEU A 203 -9.91 3.05 -16.39
CA LEU A 203 -8.66 3.54 -15.80
C LEU A 203 -7.51 2.55 -16.04
N CYS A 204 -7.80 1.25 -16.00
CA CYS A 204 -6.81 0.18 -16.22
C CYS A 204 -6.30 0.14 -17.67
N THR A 205 -7.05 0.73 -18.61
CA THR A 205 -6.70 0.85 -20.03
C THR A 205 -5.95 2.14 -20.35
N ASN A 206 -5.78 3.05 -19.38
CA ASN A 206 -4.95 4.24 -19.56
C ASN A 206 -3.46 3.89 -19.43
N GLU A 207 -2.84 3.51 -20.55
CA GLU A 207 -1.42 3.11 -20.61
C GLU A 207 -0.47 4.22 -20.16
N ILE A 208 -0.82 5.48 -20.37
CA ILE A 208 0.01 6.63 -19.97
C ILE A 208 0.07 6.71 -18.44
N PHE A 209 -1.08 6.65 -17.77
CA PHE A 209 -1.13 6.67 -16.31
C PHE A 209 -0.47 5.43 -15.70
N VAL A 210 -0.77 4.25 -16.24
CA VAL A 210 -0.19 2.99 -15.75
C VAL A 210 1.33 2.99 -15.92
N GLY A 211 1.83 3.43 -17.08
CA GLY A 211 3.25 3.51 -17.38
C GLY A 211 3.99 4.56 -16.54
N ASP A 212 3.45 5.78 -16.46
CA ASP A 212 4.02 6.88 -15.67
C ASP A 212 4.12 6.52 -14.18
N MET A 213 3.11 5.83 -13.66
CA MET A 213 3.11 5.39 -12.27
C MET A 213 3.86 4.09 -12.02
N GLY A 214 4.27 3.37 -13.06
CA GLY A 214 4.80 2.01 -12.92
C GLY A 214 3.80 1.08 -12.20
N ALA A 215 2.50 1.29 -12.44
CA ALA A 215 1.44 0.56 -11.76
C ALA A 215 1.25 -0.83 -12.38
N ARG A 216 0.95 -1.83 -11.54
CA ARG A 216 0.50 -3.14 -12.02
C ARG A 216 -1.01 -3.11 -12.19
N VAL A 217 -1.47 -3.31 -13.43
CA VAL A 217 -2.87 -3.62 -13.70
C VAL A 217 -3.10 -5.08 -13.36
N ILE A 218 -4.06 -5.35 -12.47
CA ILE A 218 -4.44 -6.71 -12.06
C ILE A 218 -5.86 -6.95 -12.57
N ARG A 219 -5.99 -7.86 -13.54
CA ARG A 219 -7.28 -8.23 -14.11
C ARG A 219 -7.87 -9.39 -13.32
N LEU A 220 -8.78 -9.07 -12.41
CA LEU A 220 -9.30 -10.03 -11.42
C LEU A 220 -10.12 -11.17 -12.03
N ASP A 221 -10.46 -11.12 -13.32
CA ASP A 221 -11.05 -12.23 -14.09
C ASP A 221 -10.00 -13.19 -14.70
N GLN A 222 -8.71 -12.84 -14.66
CA GLN A 222 -7.64 -13.54 -15.38
C GLN A 222 -6.45 -13.93 -14.50
N GLU A 223 -6.21 -13.21 -13.41
CA GLU A 223 -5.09 -13.47 -12.51
C GLU A 223 -5.50 -13.32 -11.04
N GLU A 224 -4.81 -14.05 -10.18
CA GLU A 224 -4.92 -13.95 -8.73
C GLU A 224 -4.36 -12.61 -8.23
N LEU A 225 -5.11 -11.97 -7.33
CA LEU A 225 -4.59 -10.93 -6.47
C LEU A 225 -3.69 -11.58 -5.40
N PRO A 226 -2.43 -11.14 -5.22
CA PRO A 226 -1.44 -11.80 -4.37
C PRO A 226 -1.65 -11.49 -2.87
N ILE A 227 -2.90 -11.53 -2.42
CA ILE A 227 -3.33 -11.39 -1.04
C ILE A 227 -4.32 -12.51 -0.70
N ASN A 228 -4.20 -13.05 0.51
CA ASN A 228 -5.29 -13.78 1.13
C ASN A 228 -6.15 -12.78 1.92
N PRO A 229 -7.44 -12.57 1.55
CA PRO A 229 -8.29 -11.58 2.19
C PRO A 229 -8.59 -11.88 3.66
N PHE A 230 -8.39 -13.13 4.10
CA PHE A 230 -8.63 -13.57 5.48
C PHE A 230 -7.39 -13.49 6.36
N GLN A 231 -6.24 -13.07 5.82
CA GLN A 231 -5.07 -12.77 6.63
C GLN A 231 -5.36 -11.63 7.60
N LEU A 232 -4.99 -11.81 8.87
CA LEU A 232 -5.21 -10.82 9.92
C LEU A 232 -3.92 -10.13 10.33
N PRO A 233 -3.95 -8.84 10.70
CA PRO A 233 -2.77 -8.18 11.24
C PRO A 233 -2.32 -8.82 12.55
N ASP A 234 -1.01 -8.75 12.81
CA ASP A 234 -0.41 -9.25 14.03
C ASP A 234 -1.09 -8.64 15.27
N GLY A 235 -1.37 -9.50 16.27
CA GLY A 235 -2.06 -9.10 17.49
C GLY A 235 -3.57 -8.89 17.37
N THR A 236 -4.15 -9.02 16.17
CA THR A 236 -5.62 -9.02 16.00
C THR A 236 -6.20 -10.26 16.66
N HIS A 237 -7.17 -10.07 17.56
CA HIS A 237 -7.92 -11.20 18.11
C HIS A 237 -8.70 -11.90 16.99
N GLN A 238 -8.22 -13.09 16.59
CA GLN A 238 -8.76 -13.88 15.49
C GLN A 238 -10.27 -14.17 15.63
N ARG A 239 -10.82 -14.17 16.86
CA ARG A 239 -12.27 -14.32 17.12
C ARG A 239 -13.14 -13.14 16.66
N LEU A 240 -12.56 -11.97 16.40
CA LEU A 240 -13.32 -10.79 15.95
C LEU A 240 -13.44 -10.69 14.43
N ALA A 241 -12.56 -11.38 13.68
CA ALA A 241 -12.56 -11.35 12.22
C ALA A 241 -13.76 -12.06 11.58
N PRO A 242 -14.19 -13.28 12.02
CA PRO A 242 -15.29 -14.02 11.41
C PRO A 242 -16.55 -13.20 11.22
N ARG A 243 -16.97 -12.49 12.27
CA ARG A 243 -18.17 -11.65 12.24
C ARG A 243 -18.05 -10.50 11.23
N SER A 244 -16.90 -9.83 11.18
CA SER A 244 -16.72 -8.70 10.26
C SER A 244 -16.78 -9.13 8.78
N PHE A 245 -16.24 -10.29 8.43
CA PHE A 245 -16.38 -10.84 7.07
C PHE A 245 -17.80 -11.33 6.79
N ALA A 246 -18.47 -11.95 7.76
CA ALA A 246 -19.88 -12.35 7.62
C ALA A 246 -20.79 -11.14 7.36
N GLU A 247 -20.59 -10.04 8.09
CA GLU A 247 -21.31 -8.77 7.88
C GLU A 247 -21.04 -8.17 6.49
N VAL A 248 -19.79 -8.27 6.00
CA VAL A 248 -19.43 -7.87 4.64
C VAL A 248 -20.19 -8.69 3.59
N PHE A 249 -20.18 -10.02 3.70
CA PHE A 249 -20.92 -10.89 2.78
C PHE A 249 -22.43 -10.65 2.83
N ALA A 250 -22.96 -10.36 4.02
CA ALA A 250 -24.36 -10.00 4.20
C ALA A 250 -24.73 -8.67 3.52
N SER A 251 -23.83 -7.67 3.57
CA SER A 251 -24.07 -6.34 2.99
C SER A 251 -24.11 -6.31 1.47
N VAL A 252 -23.44 -7.26 0.81
CA VAL A 252 -23.38 -7.33 -0.65
C VAL A 252 -24.60 -8.06 -1.23
N SER A 253 -25.25 -8.92 -0.44
CA SER A 253 -26.44 -9.65 -0.87
C SER A 253 -27.56 -8.70 -1.30
N LYS A 254 -28.14 -8.94 -2.49
CA LYS A 254 -29.29 -8.16 -3.00
C LYS A 254 -30.53 -8.26 -2.12
N THR A 255 -30.65 -9.36 -1.38
CA THR A 255 -31.66 -9.55 -0.34
C THR A 255 -30.99 -9.33 1.01
N THR A 256 -31.52 -8.41 1.82
CA THR A 256 -31.08 -8.23 3.21
C THR A 256 -31.07 -9.59 3.90
N LEU A 257 -29.90 -10.08 4.27
CA LEU A 257 -29.81 -11.33 5.01
C LEU A 257 -30.47 -11.15 6.36
N GLY A 258 -31.29 -12.12 6.77
CA GLY A 258 -31.85 -12.13 8.11
C GLY A 258 -30.77 -12.44 9.14
N ASP A 259 -31.01 -12.07 10.40
CA ASP A 259 -30.08 -12.28 11.52
C ASP A 259 -29.59 -13.74 11.60
N VAL A 260 -30.47 -14.71 11.28
CA VAL A 260 -30.10 -16.13 11.26
C VAL A 260 -29.06 -16.45 10.19
N GLN A 261 -29.15 -15.87 9.00
CA GLN A 261 -28.14 -16.10 7.95
C GLN A 261 -26.79 -15.49 8.33
N ILE A 262 -26.80 -14.32 8.97
CA ILE A 262 -25.58 -13.67 9.49
C ILE A 262 -24.92 -14.55 10.56
N GLU A 263 -25.71 -15.11 11.48
CA GLU A 263 -25.22 -16.03 12.51
C GLU A 263 -24.61 -17.30 11.90
N LEU A 264 -25.27 -17.90 10.89
CA LEU A 264 -24.74 -19.07 10.19
C LEU A 264 -23.44 -18.78 9.45
N LEU A 265 -23.36 -17.63 8.77
CA LEU A 265 -22.11 -17.20 8.14
C LEU A 265 -21.02 -16.94 9.17
N THR A 266 -21.35 -16.36 10.32
CA THR A 266 -20.39 -16.14 11.40
C THR A 266 -19.85 -17.47 11.93
N ARG A 267 -20.72 -18.45 12.20
CA ARG A 267 -20.32 -19.81 12.61
C ARG A 267 -19.46 -20.52 11.56
N ALA A 268 -19.80 -20.37 10.28
CA ALA A 268 -19.01 -20.94 9.19
C ALA A 268 -17.62 -20.31 9.09
N MET A 269 -17.53 -18.98 9.22
CA MET A 269 -16.25 -18.27 9.28
C MET A 269 -15.45 -18.73 10.51
N GLU A 270 -16.05 -18.85 11.69
CA GLU A 270 -15.37 -19.37 12.88
C GLU A 270 -14.80 -20.78 12.67
N ARG A 271 -15.57 -21.66 12.03
CA ARG A 271 -15.11 -23.01 11.65
C ARG A 271 -13.93 -22.96 10.68
N ALA A 272 -13.99 -22.10 9.66
CA ALA A 272 -12.88 -21.94 8.71
C ALA A 272 -11.60 -21.44 9.38
N TYR A 273 -11.70 -20.59 10.42
CA TYR A 273 -10.54 -20.11 11.18
C TYR A 273 -10.05 -21.09 12.27
N GLU A 274 -10.79 -22.17 12.57
CA GLU A 274 -10.43 -23.13 13.63
C GLU A 274 -9.03 -23.76 13.45
N PRO A 275 -8.60 -24.19 12.25
CA PRO A 275 -7.26 -24.72 12.05
C PRO A 275 -6.16 -23.69 12.36
N SER A 276 -6.34 -22.43 11.91
CA SER A 276 -5.41 -21.34 12.18
C SER A 276 -5.31 -21.03 13.68
N LEU A 277 -6.45 -21.08 14.38
CA LEU A 277 -6.56 -20.84 15.83
C LEU A 277 -5.94 -21.96 16.67
N ALA A 278 -6.20 -23.22 16.31
CA ALA A 278 -5.86 -24.38 17.13
C ALA A 278 -4.44 -24.90 16.85
N ARG A 279 -3.94 -24.72 15.63
CA ARG A 279 -2.71 -25.37 15.16
C ARG A 279 -1.65 -24.39 14.65
N SER A 280 -1.90 -23.08 14.76
CA SER A 280 -1.05 -22.04 14.15
C SER A 280 -0.81 -22.28 12.66
N GLU A 281 -1.81 -22.85 11.98
CA GLU A 281 -1.80 -23.07 10.53
C GLU A 281 -2.04 -21.76 9.78
N ALA A 282 -1.95 -21.80 8.45
CA ALA A 282 -2.24 -20.65 7.60
C ALA A 282 -3.70 -20.15 7.81
N TYR A 283 -3.94 -18.88 7.53
CA TYR A 283 -5.30 -18.33 7.49
C TYR A 283 -6.16 -19.04 6.44
N PRO A 284 -7.49 -19.12 6.64
CA PRO A 284 -8.36 -19.82 5.71
C PRO A 284 -8.28 -19.19 4.32
N THR A 285 -8.47 -20.01 3.32
CA THR A 285 -8.68 -19.63 1.93
C THR A 285 -10.16 -19.41 1.67
N LEU A 286 -10.48 -18.82 0.52
CA LEU A 286 -11.87 -18.63 0.13
C LEU A 286 -12.60 -19.95 -0.15
N ALA A 287 -11.89 -20.97 -0.65
CA ALA A 287 -12.45 -22.31 -0.82
C ALA A 287 -12.83 -22.93 0.52
N GLU A 288 -11.94 -22.88 1.52
CA GLU A 288 -12.21 -23.42 2.87
C GLU A 288 -13.36 -22.69 3.56
N VAL A 289 -13.51 -21.37 3.35
CA VAL A 289 -14.68 -20.62 3.80
C VAL A 289 -15.95 -21.10 3.10
N GLY A 290 -15.89 -21.34 1.79
CA GLY A 290 -16.99 -21.91 1.01
C GLY A 290 -17.45 -23.26 1.56
N ASP A 291 -16.51 -24.17 1.77
CA ASP A 291 -16.76 -25.51 2.32
C ASP A 291 -17.41 -25.42 3.72
N ALA A 292 -16.86 -24.59 4.61
CA ALA A 292 -17.39 -24.41 5.95
C ALA A 292 -18.83 -23.87 5.96
N VAL A 293 -19.17 -22.98 5.01
CA VAL A 293 -20.54 -22.46 4.87
C VAL A 293 -21.51 -23.56 4.45
N GLU A 294 -21.11 -24.44 3.54
CA GLU A 294 -21.95 -25.56 3.10
C GLU A 294 -22.24 -26.54 4.22
N GLU A 295 -21.20 -26.92 4.97
CA GLU A 295 -21.32 -27.83 6.09
C GLU A 295 -22.29 -27.28 7.15
N VAL A 296 -22.10 -26.01 7.55
CA VAL A 296 -22.96 -25.36 8.55
C VAL A 296 -24.41 -25.27 8.07
N TYR A 297 -24.66 -25.00 6.78
CA TYR A 297 -26.02 -24.97 6.26
C TYR A 297 -26.65 -26.37 6.17
N ALA A 298 -25.86 -27.39 5.81
CA ALA A 298 -26.32 -28.76 5.78
C ALA A 298 -26.70 -29.29 7.18
N GLU A 299 -25.91 -28.97 8.20
CA GLU A 299 -26.19 -29.29 9.61
C GLU A 299 -27.53 -28.69 10.09
N GLU A 300 -27.86 -27.50 9.62
CA GLU A 300 -29.09 -26.78 9.97
C GLU A 300 -30.27 -27.11 9.03
N GLY A 301 -30.11 -28.11 8.17
CA GLY A 301 -31.15 -28.56 7.23
C GLY A 301 -31.55 -27.49 6.21
N ARG A 302 -30.65 -26.56 5.87
CA ARG A 302 -30.91 -25.46 4.94
C ARG A 302 -30.47 -25.82 3.53
N THR A 303 -31.19 -25.26 2.55
CA THR A 303 -30.83 -25.36 1.14
C THR A 303 -29.92 -24.20 0.73
N THR A 304 -29.15 -24.38 -0.34
CA THR A 304 -28.26 -23.38 -0.92
C THR A 304 -29.03 -22.12 -1.28
N ASP A 305 -28.68 -20.99 -0.65
CA ASP A 305 -29.22 -19.68 -0.99
C ASP A 305 -28.25 -18.89 -1.89
N ALA A 306 -28.65 -17.66 -2.24
CA ALA A 306 -27.85 -16.78 -3.11
C ALA A 306 -26.47 -16.45 -2.54
N VAL A 307 -26.28 -16.45 -1.21
CA VAL A 307 -25.00 -16.14 -0.58
C VAL A 307 -24.04 -17.30 -0.75
N ILE A 308 -24.49 -18.52 -0.49
CA ILE A 308 -23.68 -19.72 -0.72
C ILE A 308 -23.31 -19.85 -2.19
N ALA A 309 -24.27 -19.63 -3.09
CA ALA A 309 -24.01 -19.66 -4.53
C ALA A 309 -22.95 -18.62 -4.94
N ASN A 310 -23.00 -17.40 -4.39
CA ASN A 310 -22.02 -16.36 -4.67
C ASN A 310 -20.65 -16.67 -4.06
N LEU A 311 -20.58 -17.20 -2.83
CA LEU A 311 -19.32 -17.59 -2.18
C LEU A 311 -18.63 -18.74 -2.94
N ARG A 312 -19.39 -19.76 -3.37
CA ARG A 312 -18.88 -20.81 -4.26
C ARG A 312 -18.35 -20.21 -5.56
N SER A 313 -19.16 -19.37 -6.22
CA SER A 313 -18.75 -18.74 -7.47
C SER A 313 -17.49 -17.87 -7.28
N LEU A 314 -17.35 -17.21 -6.12
CA LEU A 314 -16.18 -16.41 -5.77
C LEU A 314 -14.95 -17.30 -5.53
N ALA A 315 -15.12 -18.44 -4.85
CA ALA A 315 -14.07 -19.43 -4.61
C ALA A 315 -13.59 -20.06 -5.93
N ASP A 316 -14.52 -20.44 -6.81
CA ASP A 316 -14.23 -21.04 -8.12
C ASP A 316 -13.46 -20.10 -9.05
N LEU A 317 -13.68 -18.79 -8.95
CA LEU A 317 -12.93 -17.80 -9.74
C LEU A 317 -11.46 -17.68 -9.33
N GLY A 318 -11.08 -18.12 -8.12
CA GLY A 318 -9.70 -18.06 -7.65
C GLY A 318 -9.14 -16.63 -7.69
N ILE A 319 -9.90 -15.63 -7.24
CA ILE A 319 -9.49 -14.22 -7.34
C ILE A 319 -8.38 -13.86 -6.36
N PHE A 320 -8.32 -14.56 -5.23
CA PHE A 320 -7.39 -14.27 -4.15
C PHE A 320 -6.44 -15.43 -3.95
N SER A 321 -5.16 -15.12 -3.74
CA SER A 321 -4.15 -16.14 -3.46
C SER A 321 -4.40 -16.83 -2.11
N GLN A 322 -3.98 -18.09 -2.01
CA GLN A 322 -4.11 -18.86 -0.76
C GLN A 322 -3.29 -18.27 0.39
N ARG A 323 -2.16 -17.63 0.05
CA ARG A 323 -1.28 -16.93 0.99
C ARG A 323 -0.94 -15.56 0.42
N SER A 324 -0.90 -14.56 1.29
CA SER A 324 -0.44 -13.23 0.89
C SER A 324 1.05 -13.25 0.61
N GLU A 325 1.44 -12.68 -0.52
CA GLU A 325 2.85 -12.46 -0.87
C GLU A 325 3.42 -11.22 -0.17
N PHE A 326 2.54 -10.31 0.26
CA PHE A 326 2.87 -9.02 0.86
C PHE A 326 2.36 -8.93 2.30
N SER A 327 3.12 -8.26 3.16
CA SER A 327 2.59 -7.81 4.45
C SER A 327 1.56 -6.70 4.28
N HIS A 328 0.75 -6.45 5.31
CA HIS A 328 -0.25 -5.37 5.29
C HIS A 328 0.32 -4.00 4.93
N ASP A 329 1.49 -3.62 5.48
CA ASP A 329 2.14 -2.34 5.13
C ASP A 329 2.62 -2.33 3.68
N GLN A 330 3.18 -3.46 3.20
CA GLN A 330 3.68 -3.59 1.84
C GLN A 330 2.56 -3.49 0.80
N VAL A 331 1.35 -3.98 1.09
CA VAL A 331 0.18 -3.84 0.21
C VAL A 331 -0.10 -2.37 -0.10
N PHE A 332 -0.10 -1.49 0.91
CA PHE A 332 -0.36 -0.06 0.68
C PHE A 332 0.76 0.64 -0.10
N ARG A 333 1.97 0.10 -0.09
CA ARG A 333 3.11 0.63 -0.87
C ARG A 333 3.10 0.18 -2.33
N GLN A 334 2.27 -0.81 -2.68
CA GLN A 334 2.12 -1.19 -4.08
C GLN A 334 1.34 -0.14 -4.86
N ARG A 335 1.55 -0.10 -6.18
CA ARG A 335 0.77 0.69 -7.11
C ARG A 335 -0.05 -0.26 -7.97
N TRP A 336 -1.28 -0.51 -7.55
CA TRP A 336 -2.20 -1.45 -8.18
C TRP A 336 -3.39 -0.75 -8.78
N VAL A 337 -3.73 -1.10 -10.02
CA VAL A 337 -5.00 -0.77 -10.65
C VAL A 337 -5.78 -2.07 -10.80
N LEU A 338 -6.87 -2.21 -10.06
CA LEU A 338 -7.65 -3.43 -9.98
C LEU A 338 -8.87 -3.32 -10.90
N ASP A 339 -8.87 -4.08 -11.99
CA ASP A 339 -9.97 -4.10 -12.95
C ASP A 339 -11.11 -4.98 -12.44
N LEU A 340 -12.22 -4.35 -12.07
CA LEU A 340 -13.43 -4.99 -11.55
C LEU A 340 -14.49 -5.20 -12.65
N SER A 341 -14.26 -4.68 -13.86
CA SER A 341 -15.28 -4.53 -14.91
C SER A 341 -15.83 -5.86 -15.44
N ARG A 342 -15.03 -6.93 -15.39
CA ARG A 342 -15.37 -8.25 -15.96
C ARG A 342 -15.95 -9.25 -14.95
N LEU A 343 -16.06 -8.87 -13.68
CA LEU A 343 -16.50 -9.75 -12.59
C LEU A 343 -18.03 -9.99 -12.53
N GLY A 344 -18.80 -9.32 -13.38
CA GLY A 344 -20.25 -9.50 -13.46
C GLY A 344 -20.95 -9.34 -12.10
N PRO A 345 -21.83 -10.28 -11.69
CA PRO A 345 -22.55 -10.22 -10.41
C PRO A 345 -21.66 -10.27 -9.16
N LEU A 346 -20.43 -10.80 -9.27
CA LEU A 346 -19.52 -10.99 -8.13
C LEU A 346 -18.67 -9.76 -7.82
N ARG A 347 -18.74 -8.74 -8.69
CA ARG A 347 -17.94 -7.52 -8.58
C ARG A 347 -17.96 -6.90 -7.19
N ASP A 348 -19.15 -6.74 -6.62
CA ASP A 348 -19.30 -6.12 -5.31
C ASP A 348 -18.77 -7.01 -4.18
N PHE A 349 -18.91 -8.33 -4.31
CA PHE A 349 -18.38 -9.29 -3.33
C PHE A 349 -16.86 -9.15 -3.28
N VAL A 350 -16.20 -9.23 -4.44
CA VAL A 350 -14.75 -9.05 -4.56
C VAL A 350 -14.30 -7.71 -3.98
N ALA A 351 -14.95 -6.63 -4.40
CA ALA A 351 -14.53 -5.30 -4.01
C ALA A 351 -14.73 -5.04 -2.51
N PHE A 352 -15.80 -5.56 -1.91
CA PHE A 352 -16.07 -5.37 -0.48
C PHE A 352 -15.17 -6.27 0.37
N THR A 353 -14.89 -7.50 -0.07
CA THR A 353 -13.90 -8.38 0.57
C THR A 353 -12.51 -7.76 0.54
N LEU A 354 -12.09 -7.17 -0.58
CA LEU A 354 -10.84 -6.43 -0.68
C LEU A 354 -10.83 -5.22 0.27
N LEU A 355 -11.89 -4.41 0.28
CA LEU A 355 -11.97 -3.24 1.16
C LEU A 355 -11.96 -3.65 2.64
N GLN A 356 -12.53 -4.81 2.99
CA GLN A 356 -12.44 -5.39 4.33
C GLN A 356 -11.01 -5.76 4.70
N PHE A 357 -10.30 -6.46 3.82
CA PHE A 357 -8.88 -6.75 4.00
C PHE A 357 -8.08 -5.47 4.19
N LEU A 358 -8.26 -4.45 3.33
CA LEU A 358 -7.57 -3.17 3.45
C LEU A 358 -7.92 -2.44 4.75
N ALA A 359 -9.18 -2.47 5.19
CA ALA A 359 -9.61 -1.83 6.44
C ALA A 359 -8.94 -2.48 7.66
N GLN A 360 -8.89 -3.81 7.70
CA GLN A 360 -8.19 -4.56 8.76
C GLN A 360 -6.69 -4.33 8.71
N ALA A 361 -6.09 -4.42 7.51
CA ALA A 361 -4.68 -4.14 7.27
C ALA A 361 -4.30 -2.76 7.84
N ALA A 362 -5.04 -1.71 7.47
CA ALA A 362 -4.83 -0.35 7.95
C ALA A 362 -4.99 -0.23 9.47
N GLN A 363 -5.99 -0.87 10.05
CA GLN A 363 -6.24 -0.85 11.50
C GLN A 363 -5.08 -1.46 12.30
N GLY A 364 -4.47 -2.52 11.78
CA GLY A 364 -3.32 -3.18 12.40
C GLY A 364 -1.99 -2.44 12.27
N LEU A 365 -1.89 -1.42 11.41
CA LEU A 365 -0.66 -0.64 11.29
C LEU A 365 -0.44 0.28 12.49
N SER A 366 0.83 0.54 12.78
CA SER A 366 1.20 1.68 13.63
C SER A 366 0.79 3.00 12.98
N ASP A 367 0.60 4.03 13.80
CA ASP A 367 0.32 5.36 13.29
C ASP A 367 1.44 5.80 12.33
N ALA A 368 1.05 6.50 11.26
CA ALA A 368 1.98 7.03 10.30
C ALA A 368 2.94 8.02 10.97
N ASN A 369 4.21 7.95 10.57
CA ASN A 369 5.25 8.84 11.05
C ASN A 369 4.82 10.29 10.84
N PHE A 370 4.97 11.11 11.88
CA PHE A 370 4.73 12.53 11.82
C PHE A 370 6.05 13.27 12.02
N ASP A 371 6.38 14.17 11.10
CA ASP A 371 7.57 15.00 11.21
C ASP A 371 7.18 16.38 11.74
N ALA A 372 7.61 16.66 12.98
CA ALA A 372 7.32 17.92 13.67
C ALA A 372 8.03 19.14 13.04
N LYS A 373 9.09 18.96 12.24
CA LYS A 373 9.79 20.07 11.58
C LYS A 373 9.05 20.53 10.32
N THR A 374 8.53 19.58 9.56
CA THR A 374 7.77 19.86 8.33
C THR A 374 6.27 19.99 8.57
N HIS A 375 5.81 19.66 9.78
CA HIS A 375 4.39 19.49 10.11
C HIS A 375 3.67 18.57 9.13
N ALA A 376 4.35 17.52 8.66
CA ALA A 376 3.84 16.64 7.63
C ALA A 376 3.77 15.19 8.13
N ARG A 377 2.64 14.55 7.85
CA ARG A 377 2.40 13.14 8.14
C ARG A 377 2.77 12.27 6.94
N GLN A 378 3.36 11.12 7.18
CA GLN A 378 3.68 10.18 6.11
C GLN A 378 2.39 9.68 5.44
N ILE A 379 2.41 9.64 4.11
CA ILE A 379 1.42 8.92 3.30
C ILE A 379 2.07 7.62 2.84
N ARG A 380 1.56 6.47 3.32
CA ARG A 380 2.05 5.13 2.97
C ARG A 380 1.50 4.69 1.62
N GLY A 381 0.23 4.95 1.39
CA GLY A 381 -0.47 4.63 0.16
C GLY A 381 -1.89 5.17 0.15
N ILE A 382 -2.53 5.17 -1.02
CA ILE A 382 -3.86 5.75 -1.22
C ILE A 382 -4.84 4.66 -1.61
N VAL A 383 -6.00 4.58 -0.98
CA VAL A 383 -7.12 3.75 -1.47
C VAL A 383 -8.00 4.63 -2.35
N ALA A 384 -8.02 4.37 -3.65
CA ALA A 384 -8.80 5.15 -4.59
C ALA A 384 -9.96 4.32 -5.14
N VAL A 385 -11.17 4.89 -5.14
CA VAL A 385 -12.39 4.22 -5.59
C VAL A 385 -13.04 5.06 -6.67
N ASP A 386 -13.06 4.53 -7.89
CA ASP A 386 -13.88 5.09 -8.96
C ASP A 386 -15.33 4.61 -8.84
N GLU A 387 -16.27 5.42 -9.36
CA GLU A 387 -17.70 5.17 -9.27
C GLU A 387 -18.18 4.80 -7.85
N ALA A 388 -17.71 5.56 -6.86
CA ALA A 388 -17.94 5.35 -5.42
C ALA A 388 -19.43 5.21 -5.03
N HIS A 389 -20.36 5.72 -5.83
CA HIS A 389 -21.80 5.55 -5.64
C HIS A 389 -22.22 4.06 -5.50
N PHE A 390 -21.57 3.12 -6.19
CA PHE A 390 -21.88 1.69 -6.06
C PHE A 390 -21.59 1.11 -4.66
N TYR A 391 -20.62 1.70 -3.96
CA TYR A 391 -20.17 1.31 -2.63
C TYR A 391 -20.98 2.04 -1.55
N LEU A 392 -21.17 3.35 -1.74
CA LEU A 392 -21.91 4.21 -0.82
C LEU A 392 -23.40 3.82 -0.75
N ALA A 393 -24.02 3.47 -1.88
CA ALA A 393 -25.42 3.05 -1.92
C ALA A 393 -25.71 1.79 -1.08
N LYS A 394 -24.72 0.90 -0.93
CA LYS A 394 -24.80 -0.35 -0.15
C LYS A 394 -24.27 -0.21 1.28
N ARG A 395 -23.88 1.02 1.67
CA ARG A 395 -23.29 1.30 2.99
C ARG A 395 -22.10 0.39 3.29
N CYS A 396 -21.17 0.27 2.35
CA CYS A 396 -19.93 -0.49 2.50
C CYS A 396 -19.17 -0.08 3.78
N ALA A 397 -19.39 -0.80 4.88
CA ALA A 397 -18.81 -0.49 6.19
C ALA A 397 -17.27 -0.44 6.17
N PRO A 398 -16.56 -1.34 5.47
CA PRO A 398 -15.10 -1.28 5.40
C PRO A 398 -14.57 0.00 4.76
N LEU A 399 -15.26 0.51 3.72
CA LEU A 399 -14.91 1.78 3.09
C LEU A 399 -15.06 2.95 4.06
N LEU A 400 -16.17 2.99 4.81
CA LEU A 400 -16.42 4.02 5.83
C LEU A 400 -15.36 3.96 6.94
N GLN A 401 -14.93 2.75 7.34
CA GLN A 401 -13.86 2.55 8.30
C GLN A 401 -12.53 3.11 7.78
N LEU A 402 -12.13 2.77 6.55
CA LEU A 402 -10.91 3.30 5.92
C LEU A 402 -10.90 4.84 5.89
N ILE A 403 -12.02 5.47 5.53
CA ILE A 403 -12.16 6.93 5.52
C ILE A 403 -11.90 7.54 6.91
N ARG A 404 -12.40 6.89 7.97
CA ARG A 404 -12.27 7.37 9.36
C ARG A 404 -10.84 7.23 9.91
N ILE A 405 -10.21 6.08 9.69
CA ILE A 405 -8.88 5.80 10.28
C ILE A 405 -7.70 6.22 9.38
N GLY A 406 -7.97 6.47 8.09
CA GLY A 406 -6.94 6.71 7.08
C GLY A 406 -5.95 7.81 7.44
N ARG A 407 -6.40 8.90 8.08
CA ARG A 407 -5.52 9.99 8.52
C ARG A 407 -4.44 9.52 9.48
N SER A 408 -4.77 8.81 10.55
CA SER A 408 -3.76 8.40 11.55
C SER A 408 -2.78 7.38 10.97
N LYS A 409 -3.26 6.52 10.08
CA LYS A 409 -2.48 5.43 9.46
C LYS A 409 -1.69 5.86 8.22
N GLY A 410 -1.92 7.07 7.69
CA GLY A 410 -1.27 7.55 6.47
C GLY A 410 -1.82 6.89 5.21
N ILE A 411 -3.10 6.51 5.22
CA ILE A 411 -3.81 5.84 4.12
C ILE A 411 -5.06 6.65 3.75
N PRO A 412 -4.92 7.78 3.03
CA PRO A 412 -6.08 8.53 2.60
C PRO A 412 -6.93 7.76 1.59
N VAL A 413 -8.22 8.07 1.60
CA VAL A 413 -9.21 7.51 0.69
C VAL A 413 -9.67 8.57 -0.30
N PHE A 414 -9.55 8.28 -1.59
CA PHE A 414 -10.01 9.15 -2.68
C PHE A 414 -11.24 8.55 -3.33
N LEU A 415 -12.35 9.30 -3.34
CA LEU A 415 -13.63 8.85 -3.86
C LEU A 415 -14.04 9.67 -5.08
N ALA A 416 -14.29 9.03 -6.21
CA ALA A 416 -14.93 9.65 -7.37
C ALA A 416 -16.38 9.15 -7.51
N SER A 417 -17.36 10.06 -7.44
CA SER A 417 -18.79 9.74 -7.56
C SER A 417 -19.50 10.65 -8.54
N GLN A 418 -20.68 10.24 -9.01
CA GLN A 418 -21.43 11.02 -9.99
C GLN A 418 -22.20 12.20 -9.38
N SER A 419 -22.62 12.06 -8.13
CA SER A 419 -23.45 13.04 -7.44
C SER A 419 -23.03 13.25 -6.00
N LEU A 420 -23.33 14.43 -5.46
CA LEU A 420 -23.27 14.66 -4.02
C LEU A 420 -24.38 13.94 -3.26
N GLU A 421 -25.47 13.56 -3.94
CA GLU A 421 -26.56 12.80 -3.32
C GLU A 421 -26.13 11.41 -2.85
N ASP A 422 -25.11 10.83 -3.50
CA ASP A 422 -24.54 9.52 -3.15
C ASP A 422 -23.98 9.51 -1.71
N PHE A 423 -23.60 10.68 -1.19
CA PHE A 423 -23.07 10.87 0.15
C PHE A 423 -24.15 11.23 1.18
N LYS A 424 -25.40 11.46 0.77
CA LYS A 424 -26.48 11.99 1.63
C LYS A 424 -26.76 11.09 2.85
N GLN A 425 -26.65 9.78 2.67
CA GLN A 425 -26.91 8.83 3.75
C GLN A 425 -25.74 8.69 4.74
N HIS A 426 -24.62 9.36 4.46
CA HIS A 426 -23.35 9.23 5.17
C HIS A 426 -22.87 10.61 5.63
N THR A 427 -23.75 11.34 6.33
CA THR A 427 -23.48 12.73 6.75
C THR A 427 -22.24 12.85 7.63
N GLU A 428 -21.90 11.79 8.37
CA GLU A 428 -20.69 11.71 9.18
C GLU A 428 -19.41 11.80 8.34
N LEU A 429 -19.45 11.48 7.04
CA LEU A 429 -18.27 11.57 6.17
C LEU A 429 -17.88 13.01 5.85
N ALA A 430 -18.75 13.99 6.10
CA ALA A 430 -18.43 15.39 5.81
C ALA A 430 -17.17 15.86 6.51
N GLU A 431 -16.96 15.45 7.77
CA GLU A 431 -15.78 15.79 8.57
C GLU A 431 -14.51 15.04 8.11
N PHE A 432 -14.68 13.91 7.44
CA PHE A 432 -13.58 13.07 6.96
C PHE A 432 -13.24 13.27 5.48
N LEU A 433 -13.98 14.11 4.74
CA LEU A 433 -13.75 14.41 3.32
C LEU A 433 -13.57 15.92 3.08
N PRO A 434 -12.57 16.57 3.72
CA PRO A 434 -12.44 18.03 3.68
C PRO A 434 -11.98 18.54 2.31
N ASN A 435 -11.29 17.71 1.52
CA ASN A 435 -10.83 18.07 0.18
C ASN A 435 -11.88 17.65 -0.84
N THR A 436 -12.60 18.61 -1.41
CA THR A 436 -13.74 18.37 -2.29
C THR A 436 -13.57 19.08 -3.63
N PHE A 437 -13.70 18.33 -4.71
CA PHE A 437 -13.71 18.81 -6.10
C PHE A 437 -15.09 18.59 -6.69
N LEU A 438 -15.88 19.66 -6.84
CA LEU A 438 -17.19 19.61 -7.49
C LEU A 438 -17.07 20.03 -8.95
N LEU A 439 -17.06 19.05 -9.84
CA LEU A 439 -17.04 19.25 -11.29
C LEU A 439 -18.45 19.53 -11.82
N ARG A 440 -18.59 19.70 -13.14
CA ARG A 440 -19.90 19.90 -13.77
C ARG A 440 -20.92 18.82 -13.36
N HIS A 441 -22.10 19.23 -12.90
CA HIS A 441 -23.25 18.36 -12.63
C HIS A 441 -24.32 18.54 -13.71
N GLY A 442 -25.07 17.47 -14.04
CA GLY A 442 -26.13 17.55 -15.06
C GLY A 442 -27.39 18.27 -14.58
N LEU A 443 -27.57 18.38 -13.26
CA LEU A 443 -28.73 19.01 -12.62
C LEU A 443 -28.26 19.93 -11.47
N PRO A 444 -29.05 20.97 -11.14
CA PRO A 444 -28.81 21.79 -9.96
C PRO A 444 -28.70 20.94 -8.69
N GLN A 445 -27.72 21.24 -7.85
CA GLN A 445 -27.50 20.56 -6.57
C GLN A 445 -28.21 21.29 -5.43
N ASP A 446 -28.51 20.61 -4.33
CA ASP A 446 -29.05 21.28 -3.15
C ASP A 446 -27.95 22.12 -2.47
N ALA A 447 -28.20 23.42 -2.29
CA ALA A 447 -27.21 24.35 -1.73
C ALA A 447 -26.78 23.99 -0.30
N ARG A 448 -27.63 23.35 0.53
CA ARG A 448 -27.22 22.92 1.88
C ARG A 448 -26.26 21.74 1.80
N ARG A 449 -26.45 20.84 0.83
CA ARG A 449 -25.49 19.75 0.57
C ARG A 449 -24.16 20.27 0.06
N VAL A 450 -24.18 21.23 -0.87
CA VAL A 450 -22.94 21.88 -1.34
C VAL A 450 -22.24 22.59 -0.18
N ALA A 451 -22.97 23.31 0.68
CA ALA A 451 -22.43 23.96 1.87
C ALA A 451 -21.76 22.96 2.81
N GLY A 452 -22.43 21.86 3.15
CA GLY A 452 -21.89 20.81 4.02
C GLY A 452 -20.71 20.06 3.39
N ALA A 453 -20.77 19.77 2.09
CA ALA A 453 -19.70 19.09 1.38
C ALA A 453 -18.43 19.94 1.28
N MET A 454 -18.58 21.24 1.02
CA MET A 454 -17.44 22.14 0.83
C MET A 454 -17.04 22.88 2.11
N GLY A 455 -17.76 22.73 3.22
CA GLY A 455 -17.50 23.49 4.44
C GLY A 455 -17.68 25.01 4.28
N VAL A 456 -18.54 25.45 3.36
CA VAL A 456 -18.78 26.87 3.06
C VAL A 456 -20.13 27.35 3.56
N ARG A 457 -20.29 28.67 3.70
CA ARG A 457 -21.59 29.28 4.04
C ARG A 457 -22.62 29.03 2.94
N ILE A 458 -23.89 28.98 3.34
CA ILE A 458 -25.02 28.69 2.43
C ILE A 458 -25.11 29.66 1.24
N GLU A 459 -24.71 30.93 1.44
CA GLU A 459 -24.69 31.95 0.40
C GLU A 459 -23.64 31.65 -0.67
N THR A 460 -22.43 31.27 -0.27
CA THR A 460 -21.36 30.80 -1.16
C THR A 460 -21.80 29.53 -1.88
N ALA A 461 -22.42 28.59 -1.17
CA ALA A 461 -22.92 27.35 -1.74
C ALA A 461 -24.00 27.56 -2.81
N ARG A 462 -24.89 28.56 -2.66
CA ARG A 462 -25.85 28.94 -3.71
C ARG A 462 -25.15 29.41 -4.97
N LYS A 463 -24.17 30.31 -4.85
CA LYS A 463 -23.37 30.78 -5.99
C LYS A 463 -22.64 29.64 -6.69
N ILE A 464 -22.09 28.69 -5.93
CA ILE A 464 -21.46 27.48 -6.48
C ILE A 464 -22.49 26.65 -7.24
N THR A 465 -23.64 26.37 -6.62
CA THR A 465 -24.73 25.58 -7.20
C THR A 465 -25.17 26.11 -8.56
N ASP A 466 -25.35 27.43 -8.69
CA ASP A 466 -25.75 28.08 -9.93
C ASP A 466 -24.72 27.88 -11.06
N ARG A 467 -23.44 27.71 -10.72
CA ARG A 467 -22.36 27.49 -11.67
C ARG A 467 -22.12 26.02 -12.01
N LEU A 468 -22.39 25.09 -11.10
CA LEU A 468 -22.08 23.66 -11.28
C LEU A 468 -22.69 23.04 -12.54
N THR A 469 -23.83 23.54 -13.03
CA THR A 469 -24.47 23.01 -14.25
C THR A 469 -23.79 23.45 -15.55
N SER A 470 -23.05 24.56 -15.51
CA SER A 470 -22.45 25.20 -16.68
C SER A 470 -20.92 25.13 -16.72
N LEU A 471 -20.29 24.54 -15.69
CA LEU A 471 -18.84 24.38 -15.64
C LEU A 471 -18.29 23.68 -16.90
N PRO A 472 -17.22 24.19 -17.52
CA PRO A 472 -16.56 23.47 -18.61
C PRO A 472 -15.97 22.14 -18.12
N GLN A 473 -15.65 21.27 -19.07
CA GLN A 473 -14.90 20.06 -18.74
C GLN A 473 -13.57 20.43 -18.04
N PHE A 474 -13.14 19.60 -17.09
CA PHE A 474 -11.92 19.84 -16.29
C PHE A 474 -11.94 21.12 -15.46
N HIS A 475 -13.11 21.64 -15.13
CA HIS A 475 -13.26 22.71 -14.14
C HIS A 475 -13.99 22.17 -12.91
N ALA A 476 -13.56 22.62 -11.73
CA ALA A 476 -14.19 22.26 -10.47
C ALA A 476 -14.24 23.43 -9.49
N CYS A 477 -15.32 23.52 -8.73
CA CYS A 477 -15.31 24.27 -7.48
C CYS A 477 -14.55 23.44 -6.45
N CYS A 478 -13.43 23.95 -5.96
CA CYS A 478 -12.54 23.23 -5.06
C CYS A 478 -12.65 23.77 -3.64
N SER A 479 -12.79 22.89 -2.65
CA SER A 479 -12.52 23.22 -1.25
C SER A 479 -11.38 22.33 -0.78
N LEU A 480 -10.31 22.92 -0.29
CA LEU A 480 -9.15 22.20 0.24
C LEU A 480 -8.99 22.62 1.70
N ALA A 481 -8.56 21.70 2.57
CA ALA A 481 -8.40 21.96 4.00
C ALA A 481 -7.47 23.16 4.33
N THR A 482 -6.70 23.62 3.34
CA THR A 482 -5.74 24.72 3.43
C THR A 482 -6.24 26.08 2.94
N SER A 483 -7.43 26.17 2.31
CA SER A 483 -7.92 27.41 1.70
C SER A 483 -8.96 28.11 2.57
N ASP A 484 -8.67 29.33 3.02
CA ASP A 484 -9.64 30.21 3.67
C ASP A 484 -10.81 30.54 2.73
N THR A 485 -11.92 29.80 2.89
CA THR A 485 -13.31 30.17 2.58
C THR A 485 -13.74 30.48 1.14
N ALA A 486 -12.85 30.62 0.15
CA ALA A 486 -13.24 31.12 -1.18
C ALA A 486 -13.83 30.07 -2.14
N ALA A 487 -13.65 28.77 -1.87
CA ALA A 487 -14.09 27.67 -2.75
C ALA A 487 -13.96 27.98 -4.27
N PRO A 488 -12.75 28.34 -4.74
CA PRO A 488 -12.56 28.92 -6.07
C PRO A 488 -12.95 27.94 -7.17
N ILE A 489 -13.26 28.49 -8.34
CA ILE A 489 -13.36 27.69 -9.56
C ILE A 489 -11.97 27.52 -10.11
N VAL A 490 -11.58 26.28 -10.27
CA VAL A 490 -10.24 25.87 -10.68
C VAL A 490 -10.35 25.16 -12.01
N ARG A 491 -9.59 25.64 -13.00
CA ARG A 491 -9.26 24.87 -14.19
C ARG A 491 -8.23 23.82 -13.76
N LEU A 492 -8.69 22.59 -13.65
CA LEU A 492 -7.87 21.45 -13.22
C LEU A 492 -6.80 21.15 -14.26
N ASN A 493 -5.71 20.55 -13.80
CA ASN A 493 -4.73 19.92 -14.67
C ASN A 493 -5.23 18.48 -14.95
N PRO A 494 -5.83 18.19 -16.12
CA PRO A 494 -6.15 16.81 -16.47
C PRO A 494 -4.87 16.01 -16.67
N PHE A 495 -4.89 14.75 -16.25
CA PHE A 495 -3.90 13.77 -16.66
C PHE A 495 -4.21 13.33 -18.10
N PHE A 496 -3.26 13.45 -19.02
CA PHE A 496 -3.43 13.06 -20.43
C PHE A 496 -2.35 12.11 -20.87
#